data_AF-A0A2V7TY27-F1
#
_entry.id   AF-A0A2V7TY27-F1
#
_cell.length_a   1.000
_cell.length_b   1.000
_cell.length_c   1.000
_cell.angle_alpha   90.00
_cell.angle_beta   90.00
_cell.angle_gamma   90.00
#
_symmetry.space_group_name_H-M   'P 1'
#
loop_
_entity.id
_entity.type
_entity.pdbx_description
1 polymer ?
#
loop_
_entity_poly.entity_id
_entity_poly.type
_entity_poly.pdbx_seq_one_letter_code
_entity_poly.pdbx_strand_id
1 'polypeptide(L)'
;MSVALLLVASLARAADIDAARLRAAAVAGDWKQIQAMGTGALPALARLYEASSEKDRATIAYVFYSLGWKSPDAKRVLMADVHTQDQTLRLQVQWALGRVSDDADVVDVLLQNMQNDPRPLFRDKAACALAYDQIHLEPAQKMRLFEGLVHALDDDKVQVRQIALQALQILTGQTKGFHPVGDAETRRRAVEEWKRWLVEYRANL
;
A
#
# COMPACT_ATOMS: atom_id res chain seq x y z
N MET A 1 -48.08 23.44 -3.25
CA MET A 1 -47.98 22.00 -3.55
C MET A 1 -47.71 21.88 -5.05
N SER A 2 -46.66 21.29 -5.58
CA SER A 2 -45.63 20.43 -5.01
C SER A 2 -44.32 20.62 -5.79
N VAL A 3 -43.21 20.75 -5.06
CA VAL A 3 -41.86 20.44 -5.53
C VAL A 3 -41.63 18.97 -5.19
N ALA A 4 -40.91 18.26 -6.07
CA ALA A 4 -40.26 16.95 -5.91
C ALA A 4 -40.82 15.89 -6.86
N LEU A 5 -40.06 15.60 -7.92
CA LEU A 5 -39.66 14.24 -8.28
C LEU A 5 -38.63 14.32 -9.42
N LEU A 6 -37.35 14.51 -9.08
CA LEU A 6 -36.23 14.35 -10.01
C LEU A 6 -35.03 13.87 -9.19
N LEU A 7 -35.17 12.68 -8.59
CA LEU A 7 -34.12 12.10 -7.76
C LEU A 7 -34.22 10.57 -7.66
N VAL A 8 -34.46 9.86 -8.76
CA VAL A 8 -34.08 8.43 -8.85
C VAL A 8 -33.79 8.05 -10.30
N ALA A 9 -32.56 8.27 -10.77
CA ALA A 9 -32.07 7.62 -11.99
C ALA A 9 -30.55 7.49 -11.95
N SER A 10 -30.02 6.89 -10.90
CA SER A 10 -28.65 6.35 -10.90
C SER A 10 -28.54 5.11 -10.00
N LEU A 11 -29.55 4.24 -10.04
CA LEU A 11 -29.32 2.82 -9.78
C LEU A 11 -28.63 2.27 -11.02
N ALA A 12 -27.31 2.47 -11.07
CA ALA A 12 -26.45 1.70 -11.93
C ALA A 12 -26.72 0.23 -11.61
N ARG A 13 -27.49 -0.40 -12.49
CA ARG A 13 -27.71 -1.84 -12.57
C ARG A 13 -26.34 -2.49 -12.43
N ALA A 14 -26.10 -3.17 -11.31
CA ALA A 14 -25.01 -4.11 -11.21
C ALA A 14 -25.19 -5.03 -12.42
N ALA A 15 -24.34 -4.87 -13.44
CA ALA A 15 -24.25 -5.87 -14.48
C ALA A 15 -23.99 -7.18 -13.74
N ASP A 16 -24.78 -8.22 -14.00
CA ASP A 16 -24.46 -9.56 -13.53
C ASP A 16 -23.10 -9.90 -14.14
N ILE A 17 -22.04 -9.66 -13.37
CA ILE A 17 -20.70 -10.01 -13.77
C ILE A 17 -20.70 -11.52 -13.85
N ASP A 18 -20.50 -12.02 -15.06
CA ASP A 18 -20.38 -13.46 -15.29
C ASP A 18 -19.28 -14.01 -14.39
N ALA A 19 -19.70 -14.75 -13.36
CA ALA A 19 -18.83 -15.24 -12.30
C ALA A 19 -17.82 -16.25 -12.84
N ALA A 20 -18.18 -17.03 -13.87
CA ALA A 20 -17.29 -17.98 -14.49
C ALA A 20 -16.19 -17.24 -15.28
N ARG A 21 -16.59 -16.20 -16.03
CA ARG A 21 -15.63 -15.35 -16.76
C ARG A 21 -14.71 -14.58 -15.81
N LEU A 22 -15.25 -14.00 -14.73
CA LEU A 22 -14.46 -13.33 -13.70
C LEU A 22 -13.45 -14.30 -13.09
N ARG A 23 -13.89 -15.50 -12.70
CA ARG A 23 -13.01 -16.50 -12.11
C ARG A 23 -11.89 -16.90 -13.07
N ALA A 24 -12.22 -17.22 -14.32
CA ALA A 24 -11.22 -17.60 -15.33
C ALA A 24 -10.17 -16.50 -15.54
N ALA A 25 -10.61 -15.25 -15.70
CA ALA A 25 -9.73 -14.10 -15.85
C ALA A 25 -8.82 -13.89 -14.62
N ALA A 26 -9.41 -13.96 -13.43
CA ALA A 26 -8.72 -13.70 -12.17
C ALA A 26 -7.65 -14.76 -11.86
N VAL A 27 -7.94 -16.04 -12.02
CA VAL A 27 -6.96 -17.13 -11.79
C VAL A 27 -5.90 -17.21 -12.89
N ALA A 28 -6.19 -16.69 -14.09
CA ALA A 28 -5.22 -16.55 -15.17
C ALA A 28 -4.33 -15.31 -15.03
N GLY A 29 -4.64 -14.39 -14.10
CA GLY A 29 -3.93 -13.11 -13.96
C GLY A 29 -4.24 -12.11 -15.08
N ASP A 30 -5.33 -12.29 -15.83
CA ASP A 30 -5.72 -11.41 -16.94
C ASP A 30 -6.42 -10.16 -16.40
N TRP A 31 -5.62 -9.27 -15.82
CA TRP A 31 -6.10 -8.01 -15.27
C TRP A 31 -6.76 -7.12 -16.32
N LYS A 32 -6.42 -7.24 -17.62
CA LYS A 32 -7.05 -6.46 -18.69
C LYS A 32 -8.48 -6.91 -18.94
N GLN A 33 -8.73 -8.22 -18.90
CA GLN A 33 -10.08 -8.73 -19.00
C GLN A 33 -10.93 -8.31 -17.80
N ILE A 34 -10.36 -8.34 -16.58
CA ILE A 34 -11.02 -7.81 -15.38
C ILE A 34 -11.26 -6.30 -15.50
N GLN A 35 -10.29 -5.54 -16.00
CA GLN A 35 -10.41 -4.10 -16.21
C GLN A 35 -11.59 -3.77 -17.13
N ALA A 36 -11.79 -4.56 -18.20
CA ALA A 36 -12.92 -4.41 -19.12
C ALA A 36 -14.29 -4.71 -18.48
N MET A 37 -14.33 -5.39 -17.32
CA MET A 37 -15.57 -5.60 -16.53
C MET A 37 -15.93 -4.38 -15.66
N GLY A 38 -15.00 -3.43 -15.49
CA GLY A 38 -15.17 -2.23 -14.68
C GLY A 38 -14.99 -2.45 -13.18
N THR A 39 -14.99 -1.35 -12.42
CA THR A 39 -14.77 -1.34 -10.96
C THR A 39 -15.83 -2.11 -10.17
N GLY A 40 -17.02 -2.34 -10.76
CA GLY A 40 -18.05 -3.21 -10.20
C GLY A 40 -17.60 -4.67 -9.99
N ALA A 41 -16.49 -5.09 -10.61
CA ALA A 41 -15.89 -6.41 -10.42
C ALA A 41 -15.19 -6.59 -9.07
N LEU A 42 -14.79 -5.50 -8.40
CA LEU A 42 -13.94 -5.57 -7.21
C LEU A 42 -14.56 -6.33 -6.03
N PRO A 43 -15.86 -6.16 -5.67
CA PRO A 43 -16.47 -6.95 -4.61
C PRO A 43 -16.53 -8.44 -4.92
N ALA A 44 -16.78 -8.81 -6.17
CA ALA A 44 -16.81 -10.21 -6.60
C ALA A 44 -15.39 -10.82 -6.65
N LEU A 45 -14.40 -10.04 -7.08
CA LEU A 45 -13.00 -10.44 -7.09
C LEU A 45 -12.46 -10.68 -5.67
N ALA A 46 -12.86 -9.84 -4.70
CA ALA A 46 -12.51 -10.02 -3.30
C ALA A 46 -13.15 -11.29 -2.69
N ARG A 47 -14.43 -11.56 -2.96
CA ARG A 47 -15.06 -12.82 -2.55
C ARG A 47 -14.37 -14.04 -3.18
N LEU A 48 -13.97 -13.94 -4.44
CA LEU A 48 -13.23 -14.99 -5.11
C LEU A 48 -11.86 -15.22 -4.45
N TYR A 49 -11.13 -14.16 -4.12
CA TYR A 49 -9.86 -14.23 -3.39
C TYR A 49 -10.02 -15.04 -2.09
N GLU A 50 -11.03 -14.72 -1.26
CA GLU A 50 -11.27 -15.39 0.01
C GLU A 50 -11.52 -16.89 -0.15
N ALA A 51 -12.28 -17.28 -1.18
CA ALA A 51 -12.62 -18.67 -1.49
C ALA A 51 -11.52 -19.45 -2.25
N SER A 52 -10.38 -18.81 -2.54
CA SER A 52 -9.32 -19.37 -3.40
C SER A 52 -8.17 -19.98 -2.60
N SER A 53 -7.40 -20.87 -3.26
CA SER A 53 -6.13 -21.39 -2.75
C SER A 53 -5.09 -20.29 -2.58
N GLU A 54 -4.03 -20.49 -1.78
CA GLU A 54 -2.94 -19.51 -1.62
C GLU A 54 -2.29 -19.14 -2.96
N LYS A 55 -2.10 -20.13 -3.84
CA LYS A 55 -1.60 -19.92 -5.21
C LYS A 55 -2.51 -18.99 -6.01
N ASP A 56 -3.81 -19.27 -6.04
CA ASP A 56 -4.77 -18.46 -6.80
C ASP A 56 -4.93 -17.06 -6.17
N ARG A 57 -4.91 -16.96 -4.84
CA ARG A 57 -4.87 -15.68 -4.12
C ARG A 57 -3.66 -14.84 -4.53
N ALA A 58 -2.49 -15.44 -4.72
CA ALA A 58 -1.30 -14.71 -5.16
C ALA A 58 -1.51 -14.12 -6.56
N THR A 59 -2.11 -14.87 -7.48
CA THR A 59 -2.47 -14.38 -8.81
C THR A 59 -3.53 -13.27 -8.73
N ILE A 60 -4.53 -13.41 -7.86
CA ILE A 60 -5.58 -12.39 -7.70
C ILE A 60 -5.03 -11.11 -7.04
N ALA A 61 -4.10 -11.23 -6.09
CA ALA A 61 -3.38 -10.09 -5.53
C ALA A 61 -2.57 -9.34 -6.60
N TYR A 62 -1.93 -10.06 -7.51
CA TYR A 62 -1.30 -9.47 -8.70
C TYR A 62 -2.32 -8.71 -9.55
N VAL A 63 -3.53 -9.26 -9.77
CA VAL A 63 -4.59 -8.56 -10.50
C VAL A 63 -4.99 -7.26 -9.79
N PHE A 64 -5.18 -7.28 -8.46
CA PHE A 64 -5.45 -6.06 -7.68
C PHE A 64 -4.36 -5.01 -7.86
N TYR A 65 -3.09 -5.41 -7.76
CA TYR A 65 -1.94 -4.54 -7.99
C TYR A 65 -1.93 -3.92 -9.40
N SER A 66 -2.15 -4.74 -10.43
CA SER A 66 -2.15 -4.30 -11.83
C SER A 66 -3.29 -3.33 -12.14
N LEU A 67 -4.48 -3.55 -11.59
CA LEU A 67 -5.60 -2.63 -11.72
C LEU A 67 -5.32 -1.30 -11.01
N GLY A 68 -4.74 -1.35 -9.82
CA GLY A 68 -4.42 -0.16 -9.02
C GLY A 68 -5.63 0.68 -8.64
N TRP A 69 -6.79 0.06 -8.54
CA TRP A 69 -8.03 0.72 -8.13
C TRP A 69 -8.18 0.68 -6.61
N LYS A 70 -8.51 1.83 -6.02
CA LYS A 70 -8.88 1.88 -4.61
C LYS A 70 -10.13 1.03 -4.38
N SER A 71 -10.08 0.16 -3.37
CA SER A 71 -11.18 -0.76 -3.06
C SER A 71 -11.16 -1.18 -1.60
N PRO A 72 -12.18 -0.82 -0.80
CA PRO A 72 -12.32 -1.29 0.57
C PRO A 72 -12.35 -2.83 0.67
N ASP A 73 -12.97 -3.50 -0.31
CA ASP A 73 -13.01 -4.96 -0.37
C ASP A 73 -11.63 -5.58 -0.62
N ALA A 74 -10.86 -5.01 -1.56
CA ALA A 74 -9.50 -5.48 -1.85
C ALA A 74 -8.58 -5.23 -0.65
N LYS A 75 -8.64 -4.03 -0.07
CA LYS A 75 -7.93 -3.70 1.19
C LYS A 75 -8.22 -4.76 2.25
N ARG A 76 -9.50 -5.02 2.53
CA ARG A 76 -9.93 -5.94 3.58
C ARG A 76 -9.33 -7.34 3.41
N VAL A 77 -9.43 -7.92 2.21
CA VAL A 77 -8.93 -9.28 1.96
C VAL A 77 -7.40 -9.36 1.91
N LEU A 78 -6.73 -8.33 1.41
CA LEU A 78 -5.26 -8.27 1.38
C LEU A 78 -4.67 -8.04 2.77
N MET A 79 -5.30 -7.21 3.60
CA MET A 79 -4.88 -7.02 5.00
C MET A 79 -4.95 -8.32 5.81
N ALA A 80 -5.88 -9.23 5.49
CA ALA A 80 -5.98 -10.53 6.15
C ALA A 80 -4.76 -11.44 5.85
N ASP A 81 -4.12 -11.29 4.70
CA ASP A 81 -2.99 -12.12 4.26
C ASP A 81 -1.62 -11.40 4.32
N VAL A 82 -1.55 -10.18 4.86
CA VAL A 82 -0.30 -9.37 4.90
C VAL A 82 0.85 -10.05 5.68
N HIS A 83 0.52 -10.97 6.59
CA HIS A 83 1.46 -11.78 7.37
C HIS A 83 1.38 -13.28 7.07
N THR A 84 0.78 -13.69 5.93
CA THR A 84 0.78 -15.10 5.52
C THR A 84 2.19 -15.67 5.43
N GLN A 85 2.32 -16.98 5.67
CA GLN A 85 3.61 -17.68 5.61
C GLN A 85 4.00 -18.07 4.17
N ASP A 86 3.03 -18.13 3.25
CA ASP A 86 3.29 -18.31 1.83
C ASP A 86 4.01 -17.07 1.28
N GLN A 87 5.28 -17.25 0.90
CA GLN A 87 6.14 -16.13 0.53
C GLN A 87 5.68 -15.43 -0.75
N THR A 88 5.12 -16.19 -1.69
CA THR A 88 4.68 -15.70 -2.99
C THR A 88 3.41 -14.87 -2.82
N LEU A 89 2.44 -15.38 -2.08
CA LEU A 89 1.22 -14.66 -1.74
C LEU A 89 1.56 -13.37 -0.96
N ARG A 90 2.39 -13.49 0.07
CA ARG A 90 2.76 -12.35 0.91
C ARG A 90 3.42 -11.22 0.12
N LEU A 91 4.27 -11.57 -0.84
CA LEU A 91 4.93 -10.61 -1.73
C LEU A 91 3.89 -9.84 -2.57
N GLN A 92 2.95 -10.55 -3.19
CA GLN A 92 1.90 -9.94 -4.02
C GLN A 92 0.96 -9.07 -3.18
N VAL A 93 0.62 -9.52 -1.97
CA VAL A 93 -0.21 -8.77 -1.02
C VAL A 93 0.44 -7.43 -0.66
N GLN A 94 1.71 -7.41 -0.28
CA GLN A 94 2.38 -6.17 0.10
C GLN A 94 2.47 -5.16 -1.05
N TRP A 95 2.73 -5.62 -2.28
CA TRP A 95 2.70 -4.74 -3.46
C TRP A 95 1.31 -4.19 -3.76
N ALA A 96 0.28 -5.05 -3.68
CA ALA A 96 -1.09 -4.65 -3.96
C ALA A 96 -1.64 -3.67 -2.92
N LEU A 97 -1.30 -3.82 -1.64
CA LEU A 97 -1.87 -3.03 -0.54
C LEU A 97 -1.73 -1.51 -0.74
N GLY A 98 -0.53 -1.02 -1.07
CA GLY A 98 -0.33 0.42 -1.32
C GLY A 98 -1.17 0.95 -2.48
N ARG A 99 -1.40 0.11 -3.50
CA ARG A 99 -2.13 0.49 -4.73
C ARG A 99 -3.64 0.49 -4.56
N VAL A 100 -4.18 -0.29 -3.62
CA VAL A 100 -5.63 -0.43 -3.41
C VAL A 100 -6.17 0.43 -2.26
N SER A 101 -5.29 1.04 -1.46
CA SER A 101 -5.70 1.79 -0.28
C SER A 101 -4.61 2.76 0.19
N ASP A 102 -5.06 3.97 0.51
CA ASP A 102 -4.30 5.03 1.18
C ASP A 102 -4.75 5.25 2.63
N ASP A 103 -5.55 4.33 3.17
CA ASP A 103 -5.98 4.37 4.57
C ASP A 103 -4.79 4.26 5.54
N ALA A 104 -4.90 4.95 6.68
CA ALA A 104 -3.82 5.06 7.66
C ALA A 104 -3.35 3.71 8.22
N ASP A 105 -4.25 2.73 8.38
CA ASP A 105 -3.91 1.38 8.85
C ASP A 105 -3.07 0.58 7.84
N VAL A 106 -3.21 0.86 6.53
CA VAL A 106 -2.35 0.29 5.49
C VAL A 106 -0.96 0.90 5.57
N VAL A 107 -0.86 2.22 5.77
CA VAL A 107 0.43 2.89 6.00
C VAL A 107 1.12 2.28 7.23
N ASP A 108 0.37 2.10 8.33
CA ASP A 108 0.89 1.54 9.58
C ASP A 108 1.43 0.13 9.42
N VAL A 109 0.68 -0.78 8.78
CA VAL A 109 1.13 -2.16 8.63
C VAL A 109 2.35 -2.26 7.71
N LEU A 110 2.43 -1.40 6.69
CA LEU A 110 3.60 -1.34 5.81
C LEU A 110 4.82 -0.78 6.56
N LEU A 111 4.67 0.27 7.37
CA LEU A 111 5.73 0.77 8.25
C LEU A 111 6.20 -0.31 9.23
N GLN A 112 5.26 -1.03 9.85
CA GLN A 112 5.57 -2.11 10.77
C GLN A 112 6.32 -3.26 10.07
N ASN A 113 5.90 -3.68 8.88
CA ASN A 113 6.59 -4.69 8.08
C ASN A 113 7.98 -4.23 7.67
N MET A 114 8.12 -2.98 7.23
CA MET A 114 9.41 -2.38 6.88
C MET A 114 10.40 -2.45 8.06
N GLN A 115 9.93 -2.17 9.28
CA GLN A 115 10.78 -2.09 10.46
C GLN A 115 11.06 -3.47 11.09
N ASN A 116 10.05 -4.35 11.13
CA ASN A 116 10.03 -5.50 12.02
C ASN A 116 9.93 -6.85 11.33
N ASP A 117 9.75 -6.91 10.01
CA ASP A 117 9.67 -8.21 9.35
C ASP A 117 10.96 -9.01 9.59
N PRO A 118 10.90 -10.29 9.99
CA PRO A 118 12.11 -11.07 10.23
C PRO A 118 12.95 -11.27 8.96
N ARG A 119 12.34 -11.27 7.77
CA ARG A 119 13.03 -11.49 6.51
C ARG A 119 13.37 -10.14 5.84
N PRO A 120 14.65 -9.87 5.55
CA PRO A 120 15.11 -8.67 4.85
C PRO A 120 14.33 -8.34 3.57
N LEU A 121 13.90 -9.37 2.83
CA LEU A 121 13.13 -9.22 1.60
C LEU A 121 11.80 -8.49 1.83
N PHE A 122 11.04 -8.84 2.87
CA PHE A 122 9.74 -8.21 3.10
C PHE A 122 9.86 -6.83 3.73
N ARG A 123 10.94 -6.55 4.45
CA ARG A 123 11.26 -5.17 4.87
C ARG A 123 11.43 -4.26 3.67
N ASP A 124 12.24 -4.70 2.70
CA ASP A 124 12.49 -3.99 1.44
C ASP A 124 11.19 -3.78 0.64
N LYS A 125 10.34 -4.80 0.55
CA LYS A 125 9.09 -4.72 -0.24
C LYS A 125 8.07 -3.79 0.38
N ALA A 126 7.97 -3.77 1.71
CA ALA A 126 7.17 -2.78 2.41
C ALA A 126 7.70 -1.35 2.18
N ALA A 127 9.03 -1.14 2.21
CA ALA A 127 9.61 0.16 1.86
C ALA A 127 9.31 0.58 0.41
N CYS A 128 9.34 -0.35 -0.55
CA CYS A 128 8.94 -0.07 -1.93
C CYS A 128 7.48 0.36 -2.04
N ALA A 129 6.57 -0.27 -1.29
CA ALA A 129 5.15 0.05 -1.29
C ALA A 129 4.84 1.42 -0.64
N LEU A 130 5.64 1.81 0.35
CA LEU A 130 5.59 3.13 0.98
C LEU A 130 6.24 4.23 0.13
N ALA A 131 7.02 3.87 -0.89
CA ALA A 131 7.73 4.75 -1.78
C ALA A 131 7.20 4.62 -3.22
N TYR A 132 7.90 5.24 -4.18
CA TYR A 132 7.64 5.13 -5.62
C TYR A 132 6.19 5.38 -6.05
N ASP A 133 5.47 6.21 -5.29
CA ASP A 133 4.07 6.55 -5.54
C ASP A 133 3.16 5.31 -5.63
N GLN A 134 3.54 4.19 -4.98
CA GLN A 134 2.66 3.01 -4.94
C GLN A 134 1.45 3.24 -4.05
N ILE A 135 1.59 4.09 -3.02
CA ILE A 135 0.52 4.57 -2.18
C ILE A 135 0.29 6.07 -2.43
N HIS A 136 -0.87 6.41 -2.99
CA HIS A 136 -1.22 7.79 -3.31
C HIS A 136 -1.83 8.48 -2.08
N LEU A 137 -0.98 9.22 -1.35
CA LEU A 137 -1.35 9.96 -0.14
C LEU A 137 -1.47 11.46 -0.42
N GLU A 138 -2.51 12.10 0.10
CA GLU A 138 -2.61 13.55 0.20
C GLU A 138 -1.53 14.10 1.14
N PRO A 139 -1.14 15.39 1.02
CA PRO A 139 -0.10 15.99 1.86
C PRO A 139 -0.28 15.76 3.36
N ALA A 140 -1.52 15.92 3.86
CA ALA A 140 -1.81 15.69 5.27
C ALA A 140 -1.62 14.22 5.70
N GLN A 141 -1.94 13.26 4.82
CA GLN A 141 -1.75 11.83 5.09
C GLN A 141 -0.26 11.45 5.06
N LYS A 142 0.55 12.10 4.21
CA LYS A 142 2.01 11.89 4.16
C LYS A 142 2.71 12.22 5.48
N MET A 143 2.13 13.07 6.33
CA MET A 143 2.68 13.38 7.65
C MET A 143 2.97 12.10 8.46
N ARG A 144 2.01 11.17 8.51
CA ARG A 144 2.13 9.90 9.24
C ARG A 144 3.23 9.01 8.66
N LEU A 145 3.29 8.95 7.33
CA LEU A 145 4.35 8.22 6.62
C LEU A 145 5.73 8.78 6.97
N PHE A 146 5.89 10.10 6.90
CA PHE A 146 7.18 10.74 7.18
C PHE A 146 7.60 10.58 8.64
N GLU A 147 6.68 10.68 9.61
CA GLU A 147 6.98 10.38 11.01
C GLU A 147 7.52 8.97 11.20
N GLY A 148 6.86 7.97 10.59
CA GLY A 148 7.30 6.58 10.65
C GLY A 148 8.66 6.34 9.99
N LEU A 149 8.90 6.94 8.83
CA LEU A 149 10.19 6.82 8.13
C LEU A 149 11.33 7.51 8.88
N VAL A 150 11.09 8.71 9.43
CA VAL A 150 12.09 9.42 10.25
C VAL A 150 12.38 8.66 11.54
N HIS A 151 11.38 8.07 12.18
CA HIS A 151 11.59 7.18 13.32
C HIS A 151 12.47 5.97 12.97
N ALA A 152 12.26 5.35 11.80
CA ALA A 152 13.02 4.20 11.34
C ALA A 152 14.51 4.50 11.05
N LEU A 153 14.91 5.78 10.93
CA LEU A 153 16.32 6.17 10.83
C LEU A 153 17.10 5.90 12.13
N ASP A 154 16.41 5.76 13.28
CA ASP A 154 17.03 5.41 14.56
C ASP A 154 17.03 3.89 14.84
N ASP A 155 16.52 3.05 13.93
CA ASP A 155 16.46 1.59 14.14
C ASP A 155 17.86 0.96 14.26
N ASP A 156 18.01 -0.04 15.12
CA ASP A 156 19.28 -0.76 15.32
C ASP A 156 19.75 -1.49 14.05
N LYS A 157 18.82 -1.95 13.21
CA LYS A 157 19.14 -2.67 11.97
C LYS A 157 19.59 -1.69 10.90
N VAL A 158 20.83 -1.84 10.45
CA VAL A 158 21.40 -1.04 9.34
C VAL A 158 20.48 -1.04 8.12
N GLN A 159 19.90 -2.20 7.76
CA GLN A 159 19.00 -2.30 6.61
C GLN A 159 17.74 -1.45 6.76
N VAL A 160 17.15 -1.38 7.97
CA VAL A 160 15.94 -0.57 8.23
C VAL A 160 16.27 0.91 8.04
N ARG A 161 17.42 1.36 8.58
CA ARG A 161 17.90 2.74 8.36
C ARG A 161 18.14 3.05 6.88
N GLN A 162 18.70 2.10 6.13
CA GLN A 162 18.96 2.26 4.69
C GLN A 162 17.67 2.41 3.89
N ILE A 163 16.71 1.50 4.06
CA ILE A 163 15.46 1.54 3.29
C ILE A 163 14.57 2.72 3.70
N ALA A 164 14.59 3.13 4.98
CA ALA A 164 13.90 4.32 5.45
C ALA A 164 14.49 5.60 4.82
N LEU A 165 15.82 5.72 4.78
CA LEU A 165 16.50 6.82 4.09
C LEU A 165 16.15 6.83 2.59
N GLN A 166 16.20 5.66 1.94
CA GLN A 166 15.89 5.56 0.52
C GLN A 166 14.45 6.01 0.23
N ALA A 167 13.47 5.56 1.04
CA ALA A 167 12.09 6.00 0.92
C ALA A 167 11.95 7.52 1.11
N LEU A 168 12.57 8.09 2.15
CA LEU A 168 12.60 9.54 2.37
C LEU A 168 13.20 10.29 1.19
N GLN A 169 14.32 9.80 0.63
CA GLN A 169 14.96 10.40 -0.52
C GLN A 169 14.07 10.36 -1.78
N ILE A 170 13.39 9.24 -2.02
CA ILE A 170 12.45 9.12 -3.15
C ILE A 170 11.28 10.10 -2.98
N LEU A 171 10.73 10.22 -1.78
CA LEU A 171 9.54 11.01 -1.52
C LEU A 171 9.80 12.52 -1.41
N THR A 172 11.02 12.91 -1.01
CA THR A 172 11.35 14.31 -0.67
C THR A 172 12.52 14.90 -1.46
N GLY A 173 13.29 14.06 -2.16
CA GLY A 173 14.56 14.44 -2.80
C GLY A 173 15.72 14.69 -1.82
N GLN A 174 15.53 14.47 -0.53
CA GLN A 174 16.47 14.88 0.52
C GLN A 174 17.02 13.68 1.31
N THR A 175 18.25 13.81 1.79
CA THR A 175 18.88 12.84 2.71
C THR A 175 19.22 13.43 4.08
N LYS A 176 19.23 14.78 4.18
CA LYS A 176 19.72 15.54 5.34
C LYS A 176 21.14 15.12 5.80
N GLY A 177 21.96 14.62 4.88
CA GLY A 177 23.31 14.12 5.19
C GLY A 177 23.32 12.85 6.05
N PHE A 178 22.20 12.14 6.17
CA PHE A 178 22.12 10.92 6.96
C PHE A 178 22.93 9.78 6.33
N HIS A 179 23.81 9.15 7.12
CA HIS A 179 24.58 7.98 6.72
C HIS A 179 24.16 6.77 7.56
N PRO A 180 23.55 5.73 6.96
CA PRO A 180 23.00 4.60 7.72
C PRO A 180 24.03 3.82 8.55
N VAL A 181 25.30 3.81 8.13
CA VAL A 181 26.42 3.16 8.85
C VAL A 181 27.33 4.15 9.58
N GLY A 182 27.00 5.45 9.57
CA GLY A 182 27.76 6.48 10.29
C GLY A 182 27.70 6.30 11.80
N ASP A 183 28.53 7.02 12.55
CA ASP A 183 28.51 6.98 14.01
C ASP A 183 27.19 7.53 14.60
N ALA A 184 26.90 7.18 15.85
CA ALA A 184 25.62 7.52 16.46
C ALA A 184 25.38 9.03 16.58
N GLU A 185 26.42 9.84 16.78
CA GLU A 185 26.27 11.28 16.92
C GLU A 185 25.94 11.94 15.57
N THR A 186 26.66 11.56 14.51
CA THR A 186 26.36 12.05 13.15
C THR A 186 24.94 11.65 12.71
N ARG A 187 24.52 10.41 13.00
CA ARG A 187 23.14 9.97 12.73
C ARG A 187 22.11 10.80 13.49
N ARG A 188 22.29 11.00 14.80
CA ARG A 188 21.38 11.81 15.62
C ARG A 188 21.19 13.21 15.06
N ARG A 189 22.27 13.89 14.65
CA ARG A 189 22.19 15.24 14.08
C ARG A 189 21.34 15.29 12.82
N ALA A 190 21.55 14.34 11.91
CA ALA A 190 20.75 14.25 10.68
C ALA A 190 19.28 13.90 10.97
N VAL A 191 18.99 13.09 11.99
CA VAL A 191 17.61 12.84 12.44
C VAL A 191 16.97 14.11 13.04
N GLU A 192 17.70 14.94 13.77
CA GLU A 192 17.17 16.23 14.25
C GLU A 192 16.89 17.22 13.10
N GLU A 193 17.68 17.20 12.02
CA GLU A 193 17.33 17.92 10.78
C GLU A 193 16.03 17.42 10.16
N TRP A 194 15.81 16.09 10.13
CA TRP A 194 14.54 15.52 9.67
C TRP A 194 13.37 15.93 10.56
N LYS A 195 13.52 15.91 11.89
CA LYS A 195 12.48 16.33 12.83
C LYS A 195 12.11 17.80 12.68
N ARG A 196 13.09 18.69 12.47
CA ARG A 196 12.81 20.10 12.14
C ARG A 196 12.02 20.23 10.84
N TRP A 197 12.44 19.51 9.80
CA TRP A 197 11.71 19.49 8.54
C TRP A 197 10.26 18.97 8.69
N LEU A 198 10.00 17.98 9.55
CA LEU A 198 8.64 17.51 9.85
C LEU A 198 7.76 18.62 10.46
N VAL A 199 8.31 19.43 11.35
CA VAL A 199 7.61 20.58 11.95
C VAL A 199 7.27 21.61 10.87
N GLU A 200 8.23 21.93 10.00
CA GLU A 200 8.02 22.85 8.86
C GLU A 200 7.00 22.31 7.87
N TYR A 201 7.09 21.02 7.52
CA TYR A 201 6.13 20.37 6.62
C TYR A 201 4.71 20.46 7.17
N ARG A 202 4.53 20.15 8.46
CA ARG A 202 3.23 20.25 9.13
C ARG A 202 2.68 21.68 9.15
N ALA A 203 3.54 22.68 9.35
CA ALA A 203 3.14 24.08 9.37
C ALA A 203 2.70 24.62 7.99
N ASN A 204 3.08 23.92 6.91
CA ASN A 204 2.79 24.29 5.52
C ASN A 204 1.67 23.45 4.86
N LEU A 205 0.97 22.60 5.64
CA LEU A 205 -0.23 21.87 5.19
C LEU A 205 -1.44 22.81 5.11
#